data_AF-A0A482UUH2-F1
#
_entry.id   AF-A0A482UUH2-F1
#
_cell.length_a   1.000
_cell.length_b   1.000
_cell.length_c   1.000
_cell.angle_alpha   90.00
_cell.angle_beta   90.00
_cell.angle_gamma   90.00
#
_symmetry.space_group_name_H-M   'P 1'
#
loop_
_entity.id
_entity.type
_entity.pdbx_description
1 polymer ?
#
loop_
_entity_poly.entity_id
_entity_poly.type
_entity_poly.pdbx_seq_one_letter_code
_entity_poly.pdbx_strand_id
1 'polypeptide(L)'
;MNLYVYSRYGMETQRLCSVLDKHLSSRQYLVAETYTIADMIIYPWINHLFNGYVHASGVGAKDVLSMEQYVHVAQWADRVRSREAVQRGMTVCTKGAGKPWIELEEGK
;
A
#
# COMPACT_ATOMS: atom_id res chain seq x y z
N MET A 1 -14.60 21.88 3.84
CA MET A 1 -14.21 20.67 3.08
C MET A 1 -15.12 20.55 1.87
N ASN A 2 -14.57 20.47 0.65
CA ASN A 2 -15.40 20.28 -0.55
C ASN A 2 -15.94 18.85 -0.57
N LEU A 3 -17.21 18.67 -0.21
CA LEU A 3 -17.87 17.37 -0.10
C LEU A 3 -17.80 16.56 -1.40
N TYR A 4 -17.77 17.21 -2.56
CA TYR A 4 -17.66 16.53 -3.85
C TYR A 4 -16.33 15.81 -4.03
N VAL A 5 -15.22 16.48 -3.68
CA VAL A 5 -13.86 15.92 -3.85
C VAL A 5 -13.66 14.71 -2.95
N TYR A 6 -14.11 14.81 -1.70
CA TYR A 6 -14.08 13.70 -0.76
C TYR A 6 -14.92 12.52 -1.26
N SER A 7 -16.19 12.77 -1.59
CA SER A 7 -17.09 11.72 -2.07
C SER A 7 -16.55 11.04 -3.33
N ARG A 8 -15.95 11.78 -4.26
CA ARG A 8 -15.40 11.18 -5.49
C ARG A 8 -14.21 10.25 -5.21
N TYR A 9 -13.18 10.74 -4.53
CA TYR A 9 -11.93 9.97 -4.38
C TYR A 9 -11.94 9.01 -3.20
N GLY A 10 -12.61 9.39 -2.10
CA GLY A 10 -12.79 8.52 -0.94
C GLY A 10 -13.62 7.30 -1.29
N MET A 11 -14.81 7.50 -1.88
CA MET A 11 -15.67 6.36 -2.26
C MET A 11 -15.03 5.49 -3.34
N GLU A 12 -14.32 6.06 -4.31
CA GLU A 12 -13.63 5.24 -5.33
C GLU A 12 -12.49 4.42 -4.71
N THR A 13 -11.73 5.00 -3.78
CA THR A 13 -10.69 4.26 -3.05
C THR A 13 -11.30 3.10 -2.26
N GLN A 14 -12.40 3.35 -1.53
CA GLN A 14 -13.13 2.31 -0.83
C GLN A 14 -13.67 1.24 -1.78
N ARG A 15 -14.21 1.62 -2.94
CA ARG A 15 -14.68 0.67 -3.97
C ARG A 15 -13.55 -0.22 -4.47
N LEU A 16 -12.37 0.34 -4.75
CA LEU A 16 -11.18 -0.42 -5.16
C LEU A 16 -10.71 -1.37 -4.06
N CYS A 17 -10.67 -0.92 -2.80
CA CYS A 17 -10.36 -1.78 -1.66
C CYS A 17 -11.37 -2.93 -1.51
N SER A 18 -12.67 -2.66 -1.67
CA SER A 18 -13.71 -3.70 -1.64
C SER A 18 -13.54 -4.75 -2.74
N VAL A 19 -13.16 -4.33 -3.96
CA VAL A 19 -12.86 -5.25 -5.06
C VAL A 19 -11.63 -6.10 -4.74
N LEU A 20 -10.57 -5.47 -4.22
CA LEU A 20 -9.33 -6.15 -3.86
C LEU A 20 -9.55 -7.16 -2.73
N ASP A 21 -10.31 -6.80 -1.70
CA ASP A 21 -10.62 -7.65 -0.56
C ASP A 21 -11.41 -8.89 -0.98
N LYS A 22 -12.45 -8.69 -1.80
CA LYS A 22 -13.21 -9.80 -2.40
C LYS A 22 -12.31 -10.70 -3.25
N HIS A 23 -11.41 -10.12 -4.04
CA HIS A 23 -10.47 -10.87 -4.88
C HIS A 23 -9.49 -11.73 -4.06
N LEU A 24 -9.05 -11.21 -2.92
CA LEU A 24 -8.13 -11.88 -1.99
C LEU A 24 -8.82 -12.84 -1.00
N SER A 25 -10.15 -12.80 -0.89
CA SER A 25 -10.90 -13.72 -0.02
C SER A 25 -10.63 -15.22 -0.27
N SER A 26 -10.22 -15.57 -1.49
CA SER A 26 -9.91 -16.95 -1.90
C SER A 26 -8.51 -17.09 -2.51
N ARG A 27 -7.63 -16.08 -2.38
CA ARG A 27 -6.31 -16.07 -3.00
C ARG A 27 -5.23 -15.59 -2.05
N GLN A 28 -4.06 -16.21 -2.13
CA GLN A 28 -2.91 -15.81 -1.31
C GLN A 28 -2.17 -14.59 -1.86
N TYR A 29 -2.14 -14.43 -3.19
CA TYR A 29 -1.51 -13.34 -3.92
C TYR A 29 -2.42 -12.90 -5.08
N LEU A 30 -2.06 -11.81 -5.77
CA LEU A 30 -2.97 -11.18 -6.71
C LEU A 30 -3.26 -11.99 -7.98
N VAL A 31 -2.30 -12.74 -8.52
CA VAL A 31 -2.48 -13.39 -9.85
C VAL A 31 -2.13 -14.87 -9.85
N ALA A 32 -1.12 -15.29 -9.08
CA ALA A 32 -0.66 -16.67 -9.01
C ALA A 32 -0.71 -17.18 -7.56
N GLU A 33 -0.39 -18.46 -7.37
CA GLU A 33 -0.19 -19.04 -6.02
C GLU A 33 1.07 -18.49 -5.31
N THR A 34 1.90 -17.75 -6.04
CA THR A 34 3.15 -17.16 -5.56
C THR A 34 3.17 -15.65 -5.75
N TYR A 35 4.04 -14.98 -4.99
CA TYR A 35 4.27 -13.54 -5.08
C TYR A 35 4.75 -13.14 -6.47
N THR A 36 4.14 -12.11 -7.06
CA THR A 36 4.45 -11.61 -8.40
C THR A 36 4.72 -10.10 -8.42
N ILE A 37 5.09 -9.59 -9.59
CA ILE A 37 5.19 -8.14 -9.83
C ILE A 37 3.86 -7.41 -9.58
N ALA A 38 2.70 -8.08 -9.74
CA ALA A 38 1.41 -7.45 -9.42
C ALA A 38 1.34 -7.10 -7.93
N ASP A 39 1.75 -8.01 -7.05
CA ASP A 39 1.79 -7.77 -5.60
C ASP A 39 2.78 -6.64 -5.26
N MET A 40 3.92 -6.61 -5.95
CA MET A 40 4.94 -5.57 -5.79
C MET A 40 4.42 -4.18 -6.13
N ILE A 41 3.63 -4.05 -7.20
CA ILE A 41 3.08 -2.77 -7.66
C ILE A 41 1.99 -2.26 -6.71
N ILE A 42 1.12 -3.15 -6.22
CA ILE A 42 -0.05 -2.75 -5.42
C ILE A 42 0.32 -2.53 -3.95
N TYR A 43 1.24 -3.31 -3.39
CA TYR A 43 1.54 -3.29 -1.96
C TYR A 43 1.92 -1.91 -1.40
N PRO A 44 2.79 -1.10 -2.04
CA PRO A 44 3.16 0.21 -1.49
C PRO A 44 1.95 1.14 -1.31
N TRP A 45 0.98 1.11 -2.22
CA TRP A 45 -0.25 1.91 -2.12
C TRP A 45 -1.11 1.47 -0.95
N ILE A 46 -1.33 0.16 -0.79
CA ILE A 46 -2.10 -0.37 0.34
C ILE A 46 -1.39 -0.08 1.67
N ASN A 47 -0.06 -0.27 1.74
CA ASN A 47 0.71 0.09 2.93
C ASN A 47 0.60 1.58 3.26
N HIS A 48 0.55 2.46 2.25
CA HIS A 48 0.34 3.89 2.47
C HIS A 48 -1.05 4.20 3.05
N LEU A 49 -2.10 3.51 2.59
CA LEU A 49 -3.45 3.68 3.15
C LEU A 49 -3.54 3.22 4.63
N PHE A 50 -2.86 2.12 4.98
CA PHE A 50 -2.83 1.63 6.36
C PHE A 50 -1.92 2.46 7.28
N ASN A 51 -0.73 2.83 6.80
CA ASN A 51 0.38 3.26 7.67
C ASN A 51 1.05 4.58 7.24
N GLY A 52 0.73 5.11 6.06
CA GLY A 52 1.53 6.14 5.41
C GLY A 52 1.07 7.59 5.63
N TYR A 53 -0.18 7.82 6.01
CA TYR A 53 -0.72 9.16 6.24
C TYR A 53 -1.43 9.25 7.59
N VAL A 54 -0.97 10.19 8.42
CA VAL A 54 -1.60 10.62 9.67
C VAL A 54 -1.65 12.14 9.66
N HIS A 55 -2.85 12.71 9.70
CA HIS A 55 -3.03 14.15 9.81
C HIS A 55 -2.59 14.64 11.20
N ALA A 56 -2.26 15.93 11.34
CA ALA A 56 -1.85 16.51 12.62
C ALA A 56 -2.90 16.36 13.75
N SER A 57 -4.17 16.14 13.40
CA SER A 57 -5.25 15.82 14.35
C SER A 57 -5.23 14.38 14.88
N GLY A 58 -4.28 13.56 14.44
CA GLY A 58 -4.18 12.12 14.77
C GLY A 58 -5.05 11.20 13.90
N VAL A 59 -5.86 11.75 12.99
CA VAL A 59 -6.71 10.96 12.09
C VAL A 59 -5.90 10.49 10.88
N GLY A 60 -5.83 9.18 10.67
CA GLY A 60 -5.13 8.56 9.55
C GLY A 60 -6.02 8.27 8.35
N ALA A 61 -5.40 7.97 7.20
CA ALA A 61 -6.12 7.52 6.02
C ALA A 61 -6.92 6.24 6.30
N LYS A 62 -6.37 5.34 7.12
CA LYS A 62 -7.02 4.10 7.55
C LYS A 62 -8.37 4.35 8.24
N ASP A 63 -8.46 5.40 9.07
CA ASP A 63 -9.64 5.68 9.88
C ASP A 63 -10.74 6.30 9.00
N VAL A 64 -10.34 7.21 8.11
CA VAL A 64 -11.26 7.88 7.17
C VAL A 64 -11.84 6.91 6.14
N LEU A 65 -11.03 5.95 5.68
CA LEU A 65 -11.44 4.96 4.68
C LEU A 65 -12.00 3.68 5.29
N SER A 66 -12.02 3.55 6.62
CA SER A 66 -12.43 2.36 7.37
C SER A 66 -11.70 1.11 6.89
N MET A 67 -10.37 1.19 6.79
CA MET A 67 -9.54 0.13 6.20
C MET A 67 -9.59 -1.19 6.99
N GLU A 68 -9.94 -1.15 8.27
CA GLU A 68 -10.09 -2.31 9.16
C GLU A 68 -11.14 -3.32 8.69
N GLN A 69 -12.10 -2.90 7.86
CA GLN A 69 -13.12 -3.80 7.31
C GLN A 69 -12.55 -4.74 6.22
N TYR A 70 -11.41 -4.39 5.59
CA TYR A 70 -10.80 -5.15 4.50
C TYR A 70 -9.82 -6.19 5.03
N VAL A 71 -10.35 -7.21 5.70
CA VAL A 71 -9.58 -8.22 6.44
C VAL A 71 -8.66 -9.04 5.54
N HIS A 72 -9.06 -9.34 4.30
CA HIS A 72 -8.26 -10.13 3.37
C HIS A 72 -7.13 -9.28 2.78
N VAL A 73 -7.40 -7.99 2.52
CA VAL A 73 -6.35 -7.03 2.14
C VAL A 73 -5.31 -6.90 3.25
N ALA A 74 -5.73 -6.79 4.52
CA ALA A 74 -4.81 -6.71 5.65
C ALA A 74 -3.93 -7.96 5.77
N GLN A 75 -4.52 -9.15 5.67
CA GLN A 75 -3.78 -10.43 5.71
C GLN A 75 -2.78 -10.57 4.56
N TRP A 76 -3.18 -10.19 3.34
CA TRP A 76 -2.28 -10.16 2.18
C TRP A 76 -1.14 -9.15 2.39
N ALA A 77 -1.45 -7.94 2.87
CA ALA A 77 -0.45 -6.90 3.11
C ALA A 77 0.58 -7.34 4.16
N ASP A 78 0.15 -8.02 5.23
CA ASP A 78 1.04 -8.59 6.24
C ASP A 78 1.95 -9.68 5.66
N ARG A 79 1.41 -10.55 4.81
CA ARG A 79 2.18 -11.57 4.09
C ARG A 79 3.22 -10.96 3.14
N VAL A 80 2.87 -9.90 2.43
CA VAL A 80 3.82 -9.21 1.53
C VAL A 80 4.89 -8.49 2.36
N ARG A 81 4.50 -7.82 3.45
CA ARG A 81 5.42 -7.11 4.36
C ARG A 81 6.42 -8.03 5.05
N SER A 82 6.06 -9.27 5.34
CA SER A 82 6.97 -10.22 6.02
C SER A 82 8.15 -10.66 5.15
N ARG A 83 8.12 -10.39 3.83
CA ARG A 83 9.21 -10.72 2.91
C ARG A 83 10.38 -9.77 3.10
N GLU A 84 11.57 -10.31 3.39
CA GLU A 84 12.78 -9.50 3.60
C GLU A 84 13.10 -8.55 2.44
N ALA A 85 12.91 -9.01 1.19
CA ALA A 85 13.15 -8.19 0.01
C ALA A 85 12.20 -6.98 -0.06
N VAL A 86 10.95 -7.14 0.37
CA VAL A 86 9.98 -6.03 0.45
C VAL A 86 10.41 -5.06 1.54
N GLN A 87 10.79 -5.56 2.73
CA GLN A 87 11.28 -4.70 3.82
C GLN A 87 12.48 -3.87 3.38
N ARG A 88 13.46 -4.48 2.70
CA ARG A 88 14.60 -3.74 2.11
C ARG A 88 14.15 -2.73 1.06
N GLY A 89 13.23 -3.10 0.17
CA GLY A 89 12.70 -2.17 -0.84
C GLY A 89 12.01 -0.96 -0.23
N MET A 90 11.29 -1.15 0.88
CA MET A 90 10.58 -0.07 1.58
C MET A 90 11.49 0.90 2.33
N THR A 91 12.78 0.61 2.52
CA THR A 91 13.74 1.55 3.11
C THR A 91 14.43 2.45 2.08
N VAL A 92 14.35 2.07 0.80
CA VAL A 92 14.97 2.82 -0.30
C VAL A 92 14.28 4.17 -0.49
N CYS A 93 15.07 5.23 -0.73
CA CYS A 93 14.59 6.60 -0.94
C CYS A 93 13.68 7.14 0.19
N THR A 94 13.83 6.60 1.41
CA THR A 94 13.09 7.09 2.57
C THR A 94 13.83 8.25 3.23
N LYS A 95 13.09 9.13 3.93
CA LYS A 95 13.66 10.22 4.75
C LYS A 95 14.56 11.20 3.97
N GLY A 96 14.29 11.40 2.68
CA GLY A 96 15.10 12.27 1.83
C GLY A 96 16.45 11.68 1.42
N ALA A 97 16.70 10.40 1.72
CA ALA A 97 17.82 9.69 1.12
C ALA A 97 17.67 9.72 -0.40
N GLY A 98 18.72 10.15 -1.10
CA GLY A 98 18.78 10.16 -2.56
C GLY A 98 18.62 8.76 -3.14
N LYS A 99 18.50 8.68 -4.46
CA LYS A 99 18.43 7.39 -5.16
C LYS A 99 19.80 6.71 -5.06
N PRO A 100 19.96 5.60 -4.30
CA PRO A 100 21.28 5.02 -4.06
C PRO A 100 22.00 4.54 -5.34
N TRP A 101 21.28 4.40 -6.45
CA TRP A 101 21.86 4.09 -7.76
C TRP A 101 22.30 5.29 -8.59
N ILE A 102 21.88 6.53 -8.25
CA ILE A 102 22.40 7.74 -8.93
C ILE A 102 23.87 7.96 -8.57
N GLU A 103 24.26 7.68 -7.32
CA GLU A 103 25.66 7.81 -6.87
C GLU A 103 26.58 6.72 -7.43
N LEU A 104 26.03 5.65 -8.01
CA LEU A 104 26.81 4.56 -8.60
C LEU A 104 27.28 4.87 -10.04
N GLU A 105 26.72 5.88 -10.71
CA GLU A 105 27.05 6.22 -12.11
C GLU A 105 28.22 7.21 -12.28
N GLU A 106 28.79 7.78 -11.19
CA GLU A 106 29.94 8.71 -11.30
C GLU A 106 31.32 8.02 -11.39
N GLY A 107 31.42 6.71 -11.59
CA GLY A 107 32.76 6.12 -11.64
C GLY A 107 32.96 4.65 -11.97
N LYS A 108 32.04 3.94 -12.66
CA LYS A 108 32.32 2.63 -13.28
C LYS A 108 31.50 2.39 -14.54
#